data_AF-A0AAD8Y2U3-F1
#
_entry.id   AF-A0AAD8Y2U3-F1
#
_cell.length_a   1.000
_cell.length_b   1.000
_cell.length_c   1.000
_cell.angle_alpha   90.00
_cell.angle_beta   90.00
_cell.angle_gamma   90.00
#
_symmetry.space_group_name_H-M   'P 1'
#
loop_
_entity.id
_entity.type
_entity.pdbx_description
1 polymer ?
#
loop_
_entity_poly.entity_id
_entity_poly.type
_entity_poly.pdbx_seq_one_letter_code
_entity_poly.pdbx_strand_id
1 'polypeptide(L)'
;MRRSKFTAVAAAALTGLLVLPLLSLAYDAENPVLCDVELNLFCPPSTSCCPTFKSIMEPDVIVGYSCLISWSTRFPQGPCCPHFEEDDDIAISASWGGGTGCAAGYECASSSPDFIPSLLRQQSDQFDGLGRRNTHSVKEHYCRINPTAHPVDNQGRPIKNTYETMPRYRACESFKRDGIDVHGLPIPASAALAYKNSSSATQSDSKEQCIGQLAYYSNKGQFTADDRTDSDITTAVIGVHGSGRDAGTYLCALTAVVTDISKDQVFASKKDRRRPLPKDVLVVAPWFMSPEDNAPPTSSLPYIQWDDQYPIPHTFRYGAESTKIDLKHNMTISSFGAMDVLLERLCDRKHFPNLRRIVVVGHSAGGQFVQRWALSSNSWCFGGGQFANRWAPEADLPHVRVVVANPRSFAYLDNRRYFAHSDQAAADDDDGISPADNDGTLTPFDKYQLRPPSTAEKDGCKEFNRYEWGLDENEEVPAPYIINNVQKLIDQGDNSELFCRYASRDIVYLSGQRDIETLGSQICGQGKEDGYQGPSRRERSERFFASLQLRGREVEFCGRSGGETTKVHDRHVVKNVGHDHGLIFQSPEGMQAMFRYKSPT
;
A
#
# COMPACT_ATOMS: atom_id res chain seq x y z
N MET A 1 2.47 -21.62 80.36
CA MET A 1 3.80 -21.42 80.99
C MET A 1 4.20 -22.68 81.78
N ARG A 2 4.89 -23.62 81.14
CA ARG A 2 5.43 -24.88 81.71
C ARG A 2 6.72 -25.20 80.91
N ARG A 3 7.90 -25.15 81.54
CA ARG A 3 8.70 -26.25 82.13
C ARG A 3 9.34 -27.24 81.12
N SER A 4 10.68 -27.28 81.22
CA SER A 4 11.54 -28.48 81.34
C SER A 4 12.20 -29.12 80.11
N LYS A 5 13.54 -29.14 80.20
CA LYS A 5 14.61 -30.02 79.64
C LYS A 5 14.16 -31.39 79.09
N PHE A 6 14.76 -31.85 77.97
CA PHE A 6 15.81 -32.90 77.89
C PHE A 6 16.16 -33.27 76.43
N THR A 7 17.34 -33.85 76.28
CA THR A 7 18.03 -34.40 75.08
C THR A 7 17.41 -35.68 74.49
N ALA A 8 17.77 -35.95 73.22
CA ALA A 8 18.11 -37.25 72.60
C ALA A 8 17.14 -37.94 71.59
N VAL A 9 17.68 -38.15 70.38
CA VAL A 9 17.70 -39.37 69.52
C VAL A 9 16.47 -39.78 68.67
N ALA A 10 16.70 -39.72 67.35
CA ALA A 10 16.42 -40.62 66.22
C ALA A 10 15.04 -41.27 65.91
N ALA A 11 14.67 -41.07 64.63
CA ALA A 11 14.03 -41.97 63.64
C ALA A 11 12.54 -42.36 63.76
N ALA A 12 11.70 -41.89 62.82
CA ALA A 12 11.23 -42.65 61.64
C ALA A 12 9.98 -42.05 60.94
N ALA A 13 10.02 -42.09 59.60
CA ALA A 13 8.95 -42.37 58.61
C ALA A 13 7.91 -41.33 58.11
N LEU A 14 8.01 -41.06 56.79
CA LEU A 14 7.00 -40.84 55.71
C LEU A 14 6.01 -39.65 55.86
N THR A 15 5.72 -38.81 54.86
CA THR A 15 5.42 -39.05 53.43
C THR A 15 5.56 -37.77 52.58
N GLY A 16 6.08 -37.92 51.35
CA GLY A 16 5.61 -37.24 50.12
C GLY A 16 5.63 -35.72 50.03
N LEU A 17 6.58 -35.18 49.26
CA LEU A 17 6.37 -33.93 48.51
C LEU A 17 6.99 -34.04 47.12
N LEU A 18 6.15 -33.75 46.13
CA LEU A 18 6.42 -33.78 44.70
C LEU A 18 7.55 -32.83 44.31
N VAL A 19 8.36 -33.31 43.37
CA VAL A 19 9.33 -32.57 42.57
C VAL A 19 8.58 -31.67 41.58
N LEU A 20 8.91 -30.38 41.56
CA LEU A 20 8.70 -29.48 40.42
C LEU A 20 10.09 -29.04 39.95
N PRO A 21 10.53 -29.38 38.72
CA PRO A 21 11.74 -28.81 38.18
C PRO A 21 11.41 -27.44 37.59
N LEU A 22 12.08 -26.41 38.11
CA LEU A 22 12.29 -25.15 37.41
C LEU A 22 13.18 -25.45 36.20
N LEU A 23 12.59 -25.54 35.00
CA LEU A 23 13.33 -25.49 33.74
C LEU A 23 13.85 -24.06 33.54
N SER A 24 15.06 -23.83 34.03
CA SER A 24 15.95 -22.80 33.52
C SER A 24 16.43 -23.26 32.14
N LEU A 25 15.91 -22.66 31.07
CA LEU A 25 16.54 -22.75 29.75
C LEU A 25 17.81 -21.89 29.79
N ALA A 26 18.92 -22.50 30.22
CA ALA A 26 20.24 -22.02 29.85
C ALA A 26 20.38 -22.28 28.34
N TYR A 27 20.46 -21.19 27.58
CA TYR A 27 20.59 -21.20 26.14
C TYR A 27 22.08 -21.35 25.80
N ASP A 28 22.46 -22.48 25.20
CA ASP A 28 23.82 -22.71 24.72
C ASP A 28 24.10 -21.77 23.53
N ALA A 29 25.10 -20.91 23.70
CA ALA A 29 25.50 -19.86 22.76
C ALA A 29 26.42 -20.36 21.63
N GLU A 30 26.20 -21.56 21.07
CA GLU A 30 27.08 -22.13 20.04
C GLU A 30 26.45 -22.29 18.65
N ASN A 31 25.19 -21.91 18.42
CA ASN A 31 24.65 -21.78 17.07
C ASN A 31 23.71 -20.56 16.97
N PRO A 32 23.94 -19.60 16.06
CA PRO A 32 22.91 -18.61 15.77
C PRO A 32 21.69 -19.37 15.25
N VAL A 33 20.52 -19.19 15.87
CA VAL A 33 19.25 -19.65 15.29
C VAL A 33 19.04 -18.87 14.00
N LEU A 34 19.51 -19.46 12.90
CA LEU A 34 19.12 -19.08 11.56
C LEU A 34 17.60 -19.20 11.52
N CYS A 35 16.90 -18.14 11.09
CA CYS A 35 15.45 -18.16 10.90
C CYS A 35 15.06 -19.45 10.17
N ASP A 36 14.49 -20.39 10.92
CA ASP A 36 14.18 -21.72 10.44
C ASP A 36 12.77 -21.74 9.83
N VAL A 37 12.34 -22.92 9.39
CA VAL A 37 10.99 -23.09 8.83
C VAL A 37 9.91 -22.72 9.85
N GLU A 38 10.12 -22.95 11.14
CA GLU A 38 9.14 -22.69 12.20
C GLU A 38 8.99 -21.19 12.47
N LEU A 39 10.07 -20.44 12.48
CA LEU A 39 10.07 -18.99 12.67
C LEU A 39 9.52 -18.24 11.46
N ASN A 40 9.75 -18.76 10.25
CA ASN A 40 9.11 -18.23 9.05
C ASN A 40 7.57 -18.36 9.09
N LEU A 41 7.00 -19.27 9.90
CA LEU A 41 5.55 -19.35 10.17
C LEU A 41 5.04 -18.21 11.05
N PHE A 42 5.83 -17.18 11.34
CA PHE A 42 5.35 -15.95 12.00
C PHE A 42 5.50 -14.72 11.11
N CYS A 43 5.92 -14.94 9.86
CA CYS A 43 6.05 -13.93 8.83
C CYS A 43 5.01 -14.14 7.74
N PRO A 44 4.42 -13.07 7.16
CA PRO A 44 3.47 -13.22 6.07
C PRO A 44 4.10 -13.96 4.88
N PRO A 45 3.31 -14.66 4.05
CA PRO A 45 3.84 -15.34 2.88
C PRO A 45 4.69 -14.41 2.00
N SER A 46 5.80 -14.93 1.50
CA SER A 46 6.76 -14.20 0.64
C SER A 46 7.54 -13.06 1.31
N THR A 47 7.52 -13.00 2.64
CA THR A 47 8.48 -12.23 3.44
C THR A 47 9.57 -13.15 4.00
N SER A 48 10.68 -12.59 4.46
CA SER A 48 11.82 -13.35 5.00
C SER A 48 11.96 -13.08 6.48
N CYS A 49 12.01 -14.11 7.32
CA CYS A 49 12.38 -13.92 8.71
C CYS A 49 13.84 -13.44 8.80
N CYS A 50 14.06 -12.39 9.58
CA CYS A 50 15.35 -11.83 9.93
C CYS A 50 15.53 -11.85 11.45
N PRO A 51 16.59 -12.51 11.98
CA PRO A 51 16.87 -12.52 13.41
C PRO A 51 17.23 -11.11 13.91
N THR A 52 16.80 -10.81 15.14
CA THR A 52 17.13 -9.59 15.88
C THR A 52 18.04 -9.96 17.04
N PHE A 53 19.22 -9.35 17.12
CA PHE A 53 20.25 -9.67 18.10
C PHE A 53 20.29 -8.67 19.26
N LYS A 54 20.72 -9.14 20.44
CA LYS A 54 20.93 -8.31 21.64
C LYS A 54 22.19 -7.48 21.42
N SER A 55 22.18 -6.26 21.97
CA SER A 55 23.31 -5.41 22.39
C SER A 55 24.73 -5.72 21.89
N ILE A 56 25.49 -4.65 21.61
CA ILE A 56 26.90 -4.58 21.15
C ILE A 56 27.90 -5.55 21.85
N MET A 57 27.64 -6.00 23.08
CA MET A 57 28.49 -6.92 23.84
C MET A 57 28.18 -8.42 23.67
N GLU A 58 27.05 -8.78 23.07
CA GLU A 58 26.60 -10.17 22.87
C GLU A 58 25.95 -10.35 21.48
N PRO A 59 26.68 -10.11 20.36
CA PRO A 59 26.12 -10.13 19.01
C PRO A 59 25.54 -11.49 18.59
N ASP A 60 25.89 -12.57 19.28
CA ASP A 60 25.41 -13.93 19.01
C ASP A 60 24.10 -14.29 19.75
N VAL A 61 23.57 -13.39 20.58
CA VAL A 61 22.34 -13.65 21.35
C VAL A 61 21.13 -13.12 20.60
N ILE A 62 20.35 -14.02 20.01
CA ILE A 62 19.08 -13.68 19.37
C ILE A 62 18.02 -13.36 20.44
N VAL A 63 17.34 -12.24 20.27
CA VAL A 63 16.35 -11.71 21.22
C VAL A 63 14.99 -11.43 20.59
N GLY A 64 14.87 -11.61 19.27
CA GLY A 64 13.62 -11.46 18.54
C GLY A 64 13.79 -11.74 17.05
N TYR A 65 12.71 -11.57 16.30
CA TYR A 65 12.67 -11.77 14.86
C TYR A 65 11.80 -10.70 14.21
N SER A 66 12.09 -10.39 12.95
CA SER A 66 11.37 -9.43 12.12
C SER A 66 11.17 -9.99 10.73
N CYS A 67 10.21 -9.47 9.97
CA CYS A 67 9.92 -9.93 8.62
C CYS A 67 10.37 -8.88 7.60
N LEU A 68 11.34 -9.26 6.77
CA LEU A 68 11.82 -8.47 5.65
C LEU A 68 10.87 -8.61 4.46
N ILE A 69 10.47 -7.47 3.92
CA ILE A 69 9.60 -7.41 2.76
C ILE A 69 10.40 -7.79 1.51
N SER A 70 9.78 -8.56 0.63
CA SER A 70 10.27 -8.73 -0.73
C SER A 70 9.50 -7.82 -1.67
N TRP A 71 10.22 -7.25 -2.64
CA TRP A 71 9.63 -6.50 -3.75
C TRP A 71 8.73 -7.36 -4.66
N SER A 72 8.90 -8.70 -4.64
CA SER A 72 8.04 -9.67 -5.30
C SER A 72 8.25 -11.08 -4.74
N THR A 73 7.18 -11.89 -4.78
CA THR A 73 7.20 -13.31 -4.40
C THR A 73 8.00 -14.22 -5.35
N ARG A 74 8.30 -13.72 -6.56
CA ARG A 74 8.91 -14.51 -7.65
C ARG A 74 10.44 -14.49 -7.69
N PHE A 75 11.08 -13.64 -6.89
CA PHE A 75 12.53 -13.45 -6.92
C PHE A 75 13.20 -13.86 -5.61
N PRO A 76 14.50 -14.20 -5.63
CA PRO A 76 15.26 -14.56 -4.44
C PRO A 76 15.16 -13.46 -3.38
N GLN A 77 15.04 -13.84 -2.13
CA GLN A 77 14.95 -12.89 -1.02
C GLN A 77 16.29 -12.16 -0.85
N GLY A 78 16.25 -10.85 -0.56
CA GLY A 78 17.45 -10.07 -0.28
C GLY A 78 17.96 -10.29 1.15
N PRO A 79 19.21 -9.92 1.46
CA PRO A 79 19.80 -10.21 2.76
C PRO A 79 19.25 -9.28 3.86
N CYS A 80 19.08 -9.85 5.06
CA CYS A 80 18.90 -9.08 6.28
C CYS A 80 20.19 -8.29 6.57
N CYS A 81 20.07 -6.99 6.85
CA CYS A 81 21.21 -6.18 7.23
C CYS A 81 21.43 -6.24 8.74
N PRO A 82 22.65 -6.57 9.19
CA PRO A 82 22.98 -6.47 10.61
C PRO A 82 23.05 -4.97 11.00
N HIS A 83 22.76 -4.68 12.27
CA HIS A 83 23.10 -3.36 12.85
C HIS A 83 24.61 -3.29 13.02
N PHE A 84 25.28 -2.44 12.24
CA PHE A 84 26.71 -2.15 12.43
C PHE A 84 26.87 -0.87 13.28
N GLU A 85 27.65 -0.89 14.37
CA GLU A 85 28.20 0.32 14.98
C GLU A 85 29.70 0.16 15.24
N GLU A 86 30.47 1.21 14.96
CA GLU A 86 31.70 1.53 15.69
C GLU A 86 31.81 3.06 15.86
N ASP A 87 31.75 3.52 17.11
CA ASP A 87 32.86 4.21 17.78
C ASP A 87 32.59 4.28 19.30
N ASP A 88 33.60 3.93 20.09
CA ASP A 88 33.62 3.42 21.47
C ASP A 88 33.05 4.29 22.63
N ASP A 89 32.39 5.44 22.41
CA ASP A 89 32.30 6.45 23.49
C ASP A 89 30.93 6.96 23.94
N ILE A 90 29.79 6.37 23.54
CA ILE A 90 28.48 6.76 24.12
C ILE A 90 27.64 5.55 24.49
N ALA A 91 27.84 5.07 25.71
CA ALA A 91 26.77 4.40 26.44
C ALA A 91 25.62 5.40 26.65
N ILE A 92 24.44 5.15 26.07
CA ILE A 92 23.10 5.33 26.66
C ILE A 92 22.02 4.96 25.63
N SER A 93 21.11 4.06 26.07
CA SER A 93 19.86 3.62 25.45
C SER A 93 19.96 2.43 24.46
N ALA A 94 19.74 1.23 25.01
CA ALA A 94 19.33 0.04 24.29
C ALA A 94 17.99 0.28 23.59
N SER A 95 18.03 0.80 22.37
CA SER A 95 16.86 0.93 21.50
C SER A 95 16.79 -0.31 20.62
N TRP A 96 15.83 -1.18 20.93
CA TRP A 96 15.38 -2.32 20.13
C TRP A 96 14.85 -1.81 18.77
N GLY A 97 15.73 -1.71 17.78
CA GLY A 97 15.40 -1.28 16.43
C GLY A 97 15.31 -2.48 15.48
N GLY A 98 14.15 -2.74 14.89
CA GLY A 98 13.94 -3.83 13.93
C GLY A 98 14.95 -3.79 12.78
N GLY A 99 15.36 -4.97 12.33
CA GLY A 99 16.35 -5.16 11.28
C GLY A 99 15.95 -4.49 9.99
N THR A 100 16.92 -3.90 9.30
CA THR A 100 16.72 -3.46 7.92
C THR A 100 17.16 -4.58 6.97
N GLY A 101 16.87 -4.45 5.69
CA GLY A 101 17.40 -5.39 4.69
C GLY A 101 17.48 -4.77 3.31
N CYS A 102 18.15 -5.49 2.42
CA CYS A 102 18.35 -5.08 1.04
C CYS A 102 17.43 -5.83 0.07
N ALA A 103 17.23 -5.26 -1.12
CA ALA A 103 16.53 -5.96 -2.19
C ALA A 103 17.33 -7.17 -2.69
N ALA A 104 16.63 -8.06 -3.39
CA ALA A 104 17.24 -9.17 -4.12
C ALA A 104 18.38 -8.67 -5.04
N GLY A 105 19.55 -9.30 -4.96
CA GLY A 105 20.71 -8.90 -5.78
C GLY A 105 21.52 -7.71 -5.24
N TYR A 106 21.22 -7.26 -4.01
CA TYR A 106 21.99 -6.26 -3.29
C TYR A 106 22.55 -6.83 -1.99
N GLU A 107 23.68 -6.30 -1.56
CA GLU A 107 24.36 -6.60 -0.30
C GLU A 107 24.29 -5.40 0.64
N CYS A 108 24.18 -5.67 1.94
CA CYS A 108 24.28 -4.65 2.97
C CYS A 108 25.72 -4.10 3.03
N ALA A 109 25.85 -2.78 2.99
CA ALA A 109 27.14 -2.08 3.05
C ALA A 109 27.11 -0.96 4.10
N SER A 110 28.26 -0.73 4.75
CA SER A 110 28.44 0.34 5.74
C SER A 110 28.99 1.62 5.10
N SER A 111 28.61 2.78 5.65
CA SER A 111 29.10 4.10 5.22
C SER A 111 30.56 4.31 5.67
N SER A 112 31.51 3.86 4.83
CA SER A 112 32.88 4.34 4.92
C SER A 112 32.96 5.77 4.36
N PRO A 113 33.54 6.74 5.11
CA PRO A 113 33.59 8.15 4.71
C PRO A 113 34.36 8.41 3.40
N ASP A 114 35.18 7.47 2.94
CA ASP A 114 36.01 7.61 1.73
C ASP A 114 35.27 7.27 0.42
N PHE A 115 34.04 6.76 0.48
CA PHE A 115 33.32 6.19 -0.67
C PHE A 115 31.90 6.74 -0.86
N ILE A 116 31.62 7.97 -0.40
CA ILE A 116 30.36 8.66 -0.68
C ILE A 116 30.49 9.46 -1.99
N PRO A 117 29.77 9.11 -3.08
CA PRO A 117 29.68 9.96 -4.26
C PRO A 117 29.26 11.39 -3.91
N SER A 118 29.86 12.39 -4.56
CA SER A 118 29.68 13.83 -4.29
C SER A 118 28.22 14.30 -4.24
N LEU A 119 27.30 13.61 -4.94
CA LEU A 119 25.85 13.82 -4.92
C LEU A 119 25.19 13.63 -3.54
N LEU A 120 25.78 12.83 -2.64
CA LEU A 120 25.21 12.51 -1.32
C LEU A 120 25.65 13.48 -0.20
N ARG A 121 26.66 14.33 -0.42
CA ARG A 121 27.07 15.32 0.59
C ARG A 121 25.99 16.38 0.85
N GLN A 122 25.15 16.66 -0.14
CA GLN A 122 24.09 17.68 -0.05
C GLN A 122 22.86 17.26 0.76
N GLN A 123 22.60 15.96 0.96
CA GLN A 123 21.45 15.52 1.79
C GLN A 123 21.76 15.56 3.30
N SER A 124 23.03 15.54 3.69
CA SER A 124 23.45 15.60 5.11
C SER A 124 23.53 17.01 5.69
N ASP A 125 23.47 18.06 4.86
CA ASP A 125 23.49 19.46 5.29
C ASP A 125 22.06 20.03 5.41
N GLN A 126 21.19 19.38 6.20
CA GLN A 126 19.98 20.06 6.71
C GLN A 126 20.34 20.85 7.96
N PHE A 127 20.39 22.17 7.81
CA PHE A 127 20.36 23.09 8.94
C PHE A 127 18.93 23.16 9.49
N ASP A 128 18.79 23.13 10.81
CA ASP A 128 17.52 23.47 11.42
C ASP A 128 17.16 24.94 11.10
N GLY A 129 15.89 25.32 11.24
CA GLY A 129 15.42 26.70 11.01
C GLY A 129 16.02 27.76 11.97
N LEU A 130 17.07 27.39 12.72
CA LEU A 130 17.85 28.21 13.65
C LEU A 130 19.34 28.28 13.27
N GLY A 131 19.76 27.68 12.14
CA GLY A 131 21.12 27.79 11.61
C GLY A 131 22.15 26.91 12.32
N ARG A 132 21.75 25.88 13.06
CA ARG A 132 22.66 24.87 13.63
C ARG A 132 22.79 23.68 12.69
N ARG A 133 24.03 23.21 12.52
CA ARG A 133 24.35 21.97 11.81
C ARG A 133 23.77 20.80 12.59
N ASN A 134 22.89 20.02 11.97
CA ASN A 134 22.32 18.83 12.58
C ASN A 134 23.32 17.67 12.41
N THR A 135 24.28 17.52 13.32
CA THR A 135 25.27 16.42 13.27
C THR A 135 24.74 15.09 13.81
N HIS A 136 23.44 14.84 13.71
CA HIS A 136 22.90 13.49 13.85
C HIS A 136 23.07 12.74 12.53
N SER A 137 24.31 12.50 12.10
CA SER A 137 24.56 11.49 11.07
C SER A 137 24.41 10.13 11.72
N VAL A 138 23.17 9.65 11.82
CA VAL A 138 22.97 8.20 11.86
C VAL A 138 23.57 7.71 10.55
N LYS A 139 24.72 7.04 10.62
CA LYS A 139 25.38 6.44 9.46
C LYS A 139 24.50 5.28 8.99
N GLU A 140 23.46 5.60 8.23
CA GLU A 140 22.51 4.62 7.69
C GLU A 140 23.26 3.60 6.80
N HIS A 141 22.87 2.32 6.88
CA HIS A 141 23.33 1.28 5.95
C HIS A 141 22.86 1.60 4.52
N TYR A 142 23.59 1.18 3.50
CA TYR A 142 23.13 1.27 2.12
C TYR A 142 23.22 -0.09 1.43
N CYS A 143 22.41 -0.28 0.40
CA CYS A 143 22.39 -1.51 -0.36
C CYS A 143 23.25 -1.32 -1.63
N ARG A 144 24.35 -2.07 -1.71
CA ARG A 144 25.27 -2.07 -2.85
C ARG A 144 24.89 -3.21 -3.78
N ILE A 145 24.91 -2.98 -5.10
CA ILE A 145 24.69 -4.07 -6.05
C ILE A 145 25.71 -5.18 -5.79
N ASN A 146 25.25 -6.42 -5.67
CA ASN A 146 26.16 -7.54 -5.61
C ASN A 146 26.77 -7.71 -7.01
N PRO A 147 28.10 -7.57 -7.17
CA PRO A 147 28.75 -7.60 -8.49
C PRO A 147 28.63 -8.95 -9.20
N THR A 148 28.25 -10.02 -8.48
CA THR A 148 27.95 -11.35 -9.03
C THR A 148 26.46 -11.59 -9.22
N ALA A 149 25.60 -10.76 -8.61
CA ALA A 149 24.18 -10.80 -8.91
C ALA A 149 23.91 -10.06 -10.21
N HIS A 150 23.06 -10.65 -11.05
CA HIS A 150 22.44 -9.94 -12.16
C HIS A 150 21.01 -9.60 -11.73
N PRO A 151 20.80 -8.56 -10.90
CA PRO A 151 19.46 -8.19 -10.46
C PRO A 151 18.65 -7.86 -11.71
N VAL A 152 17.49 -8.49 -11.82
CA VAL A 152 16.55 -8.28 -12.92
C VAL A 152 15.26 -7.71 -12.37
N ASP A 153 14.58 -6.87 -13.15
CA ASP A 153 13.24 -6.39 -12.82
C ASP A 153 12.18 -7.51 -12.97
N ASN A 154 10.92 -7.16 -12.71
CA ASN A 154 9.79 -8.11 -12.79
C ASN A 154 9.54 -8.70 -14.19
N GLN A 155 10.28 -8.25 -15.21
CA GLN A 155 10.23 -8.69 -16.59
C GLN A 155 11.54 -9.38 -17.01
N GLY A 156 12.46 -9.62 -16.07
CA GLY A 156 13.73 -10.31 -16.33
C GLY A 156 14.82 -9.44 -16.94
N ARG A 157 14.68 -8.11 -16.94
CA ARG A 157 15.69 -7.20 -17.53
C ARG A 157 16.68 -6.69 -16.48
N PRO A 158 17.98 -6.54 -16.80
CA PRO A 158 19.01 -6.11 -15.84
C PRO A 158 18.72 -4.74 -15.21
N ILE A 159 18.77 -4.65 -13.89
CA ILE A 159 18.67 -3.40 -13.13
C ILE A 159 20.03 -2.67 -13.22
N LYS A 160 20.07 -1.56 -13.96
CA LYS A 160 21.28 -0.74 -14.17
C LYS A 160 21.46 0.34 -13.11
N ASN A 161 21.46 -0.01 -11.83
CA ASN A 161 21.70 0.95 -10.75
C ASN A 161 22.88 0.50 -9.89
N THR A 162 23.95 1.30 -9.83
CA THR A 162 25.18 0.93 -9.14
C THR A 162 25.01 0.92 -7.62
N TYR A 163 24.09 1.74 -7.09
CA TYR A 163 23.82 1.86 -5.65
C TYR A 163 22.34 2.14 -5.35
N GLU A 164 21.87 1.60 -4.23
CA GLU A 164 20.60 1.93 -3.60
C GLU A 164 20.88 2.75 -2.33
N THR A 165 20.37 3.97 -2.26
CA THR A 165 20.82 4.95 -1.26
C THR A 165 20.09 4.90 0.09
N MET A 166 19.41 3.81 0.43
CA MET A 166 18.81 3.60 1.77
C MET A 166 18.91 2.11 2.16
N PRO A 167 18.93 1.76 3.46
CA PRO A 167 18.69 0.38 3.90
C PRO A 167 17.26 0.05 3.49
N ARG A 168 17.11 -0.67 2.39
CA ARG A 168 15.96 -0.49 1.51
C ARG A 168 14.62 -0.84 2.17
N TYR A 169 14.56 -1.87 2.98
CA TYR A 169 13.31 -2.23 3.66
C TYR A 169 13.50 -2.23 5.16
N ARG A 170 12.66 -1.45 5.84
CA ARG A 170 12.42 -1.65 7.27
C ARG A 170 11.60 -2.91 7.43
N ALA A 171 12.08 -3.83 8.26
CA ALA A 171 11.33 -5.02 8.59
C ALA A 171 10.13 -4.68 9.47
N CYS A 172 9.04 -5.44 9.32
CA CYS A 172 7.93 -5.39 10.27
C CYS A 172 8.17 -6.39 11.41
N GLU A 173 7.55 -6.17 12.57
CA GLU A 173 7.61 -7.16 13.67
C GLU A 173 6.98 -8.49 13.22
N SER A 174 7.55 -9.61 13.66
CA SER A 174 6.92 -10.92 13.47
C SER A 174 5.53 -10.94 14.12
N PHE A 175 4.56 -11.53 13.44
CA PHE A 175 3.17 -11.54 13.90
C PHE A 175 2.92 -12.75 14.81
N LYS A 176 1.80 -12.72 15.54
CA LYS A 176 1.21 -13.96 16.08
C LYS A 176 0.64 -14.80 14.93
N ARG A 177 0.39 -16.10 15.15
CA ARG A 177 -0.24 -16.96 14.12
C ARG A 177 -1.51 -16.36 13.53
N ASP A 178 -2.43 -15.88 14.38
CA ASP A 178 -3.65 -15.21 13.93
C ASP A 178 -3.39 -13.96 13.06
N GLY A 179 -2.21 -13.35 13.13
CA GLY A 179 -1.83 -12.18 12.32
C GLY A 179 -1.29 -12.51 10.93
N ILE A 180 -0.92 -13.77 10.68
CA ILE A 180 -0.51 -14.26 9.36
C ILE A 180 -1.54 -15.20 8.72
N ASP A 181 -2.48 -15.72 9.49
CA ASP A 181 -3.55 -16.55 8.96
C ASP A 181 -4.42 -15.75 7.99
N VAL A 182 -4.89 -16.43 6.95
CA VAL A 182 -5.85 -15.84 6.00
C VAL A 182 -7.22 -15.85 6.65
N HIS A 183 -7.81 -14.67 6.74
CA HIS A 183 -9.16 -14.46 7.29
C HIS A 183 -10.18 -14.25 6.18
N GLY A 184 -11.45 -14.46 6.51
CA GLY A 184 -12.58 -14.24 5.61
C GLY A 184 -13.46 -13.08 6.05
N LEU A 185 -13.75 -12.15 5.12
CA LEU A 185 -14.82 -11.18 5.24
C LEU A 185 -16.05 -11.72 4.51
N PRO A 186 -17.12 -12.13 5.22
CA PRO A 186 -18.34 -12.59 4.56
C PRO A 186 -18.91 -11.52 3.61
N ILE A 187 -19.26 -11.94 2.39
CA ILE A 187 -19.86 -11.07 1.39
C ILE A 187 -21.36 -11.32 1.34
N PRO A 188 -22.20 -10.33 1.71
CA PRO A 188 -23.64 -10.46 1.66
C PRO A 188 -24.16 -10.54 0.21
N ALA A 189 -25.24 -11.27 0.00
CA ALA A 189 -25.89 -11.39 -1.30
C ALA A 189 -26.38 -10.03 -1.84
N SER A 190 -26.80 -9.09 -0.97
CA SER A 190 -27.19 -7.75 -1.40
C SER A 190 -26.03 -6.99 -2.06
N ALA A 191 -24.80 -7.12 -1.56
CA ALA A 191 -23.64 -6.43 -2.13
C ALA A 191 -23.34 -6.88 -3.56
N ALA A 192 -23.54 -8.17 -3.87
CA ALA A 192 -23.38 -8.70 -5.22
C ALA A 192 -24.45 -8.21 -6.22
N LEU A 193 -25.58 -7.72 -5.71
CA LEU A 193 -26.71 -7.21 -6.50
C LEU A 193 -26.80 -5.68 -6.48
N ALA A 194 -26.15 -5.00 -5.55
CA ALA A 194 -26.33 -3.59 -5.25
C ALA A 194 -26.09 -2.66 -6.46
N TYR A 195 -25.10 -2.95 -7.29
CA TYR A 195 -24.84 -2.18 -8.52
C TYR A 195 -25.57 -2.76 -9.75
N LYS A 196 -26.15 -3.97 -9.67
CA LYS A 196 -26.82 -4.65 -10.80
C LYS A 196 -28.28 -4.22 -10.94
N ASN A 197 -28.98 -3.93 -9.84
CA ASN A 197 -30.39 -3.55 -9.84
C ASN A 197 -30.60 -2.15 -9.26
N SER A 198 -31.25 -1.25 -10.00
CA SER A 198 -31.67 0.09 -9.57
C SER A 198 -32.92 0.09 -8.66
N SER A 199 -33.43 -1.08 -8.28
CA SER A 199 -34.54 -1.24 -7.36
C SER A 199 -34.02 -1.81 -6.02
N SER A 200 -34.20 -1.00 -4.97
CA SER A 200 -33.77 -1.27 -3.60
C SER A 200 -34.04 -2.72 -3.17
N ALA A 201 -32.99 -3.45 -2.80
CA ALA A 201 -33.15 -4.67 -2.03
C ALA A 201 -33.72 -4.28 -0.65
N THR A 202 -35.01 -4.56 -0.45
CA THR A 202 -35.68 -4.43 0.84
C THR A 202 -35.01 -5.36 1.85
N GLN A 203 -34.54 -4.79 2.97
CA GLN A 203 -34.07 -5.54 4.13
C GLN A 203 -35.19 -6.49 4.62
N SER A 204 -34.91 -7.79 4.54
CA SER A 204 -35.65 -8.83 5.27
C SER A 204 -34.92 -9.09 6.57
N ASP A 205 -35.66 -9.14 7.68
CA ASP A 205 -35.20 -9.35 9.07
C ASP A 205 -34.67 -10.79 9.35
N SER A 206 -34.32 -11.53 8.30
CA SER A 206 -33.66 -12.84 8.37
C SER A 206 -32.16 -12.65 8.16
N LYS A 207 -31.31 -13.37 8.92
CA LYS A 207 -29.83 -13.37 8.72
C LYS A 207 -29.49 -13.39 7.23
N GLU A 208 -28.91 -12.30 6.75
CA GLU A 208 -28.62 -12.13 5.34
C GLU A 208 -27.70 -13.24 4.84
N GLN A 209 -28.07 -13.86 3.73
CA GLN A 209 -27.27 -14.95 3.16
C GLN A 209 -25.99 -14.37 2.55
N CYS A 210 -24.83 -14.91 2.96
CA CYS A 210 -23.55 -14.60 2.34
C CYS A 210 -23.28 -15.55 1.17
N ILE A 211 -22.71 -15.02 0.09
CA ILE A 211 -22.40 -15.81 -1.12
C ILE A 211 -21.02 -16.46 -1.05
N GLY A 212 -20.11 -15.87 -0.28
CA GLY A 212 -18.71 -16.27 -0.14
C GLY A 212 -18.00 -15.34 0.83
N GLN A 213 -16.68 -15.39 0.86
CA GLN A 213 -15.86 -14.49 1.67
C GLN A 213 -14.66 -13.92 0.90
N LEU A 214 -14.37 -12.63 1.11
CA LEU A 214 -13.14 -12.00 0.64
C LEU A 214 -12.00 -12.37 1.59
N ALA A 215 -10.93 -12.96 1.03
CA ALA A 215 -9.73 -13.28 1.79
C ALA A 215 -8.98 -12.01 2.20
N TYR A 216 -8.41 -11.97 3.40
CA TYR A 216 -7.53 -10.87 3.83
C TYR A 216 -6.50 -11.30 4.88
N TYR A 217 -5.41 -10.55 4.98
CA TYR A 217 -4.48 -10.58 6.11
C TYR A 217 -4.69 -9.35 7.00
N SER A 218 -4.39 -9.46 8.30
CA SER A 218 -4.60 -8.38 9.26
C SER A 218 -3.62 -8.43 10.43
N ASN A 219 -3.05 -7.28 10.81
CA ASN A 219 -2.17 -7.19 11.99
C ASN A 219 -2.91 -7.40 13.33
N LYS A 220 -4.25 -7.43 13.33
CA LYS A 220 -5.11 -7.66 14.50
C LYS A 220 -5.92 -8.96 14.41
N GLY A 221 -5.59 -9.84 13.45
CA GLY A 221 -6.35 -11.04 13.15
C GLY A 221 -7.76 -10.74 12.64
N GLN A 222 -8.69 -11.67 12.87
CA GLN A 222 -10.06 -11.62 12.34
C GLN A 222 -10.93 -10.52 12.98
N PHE A 223 -11.21 -9.43 12.26
CA PHE A 223 -12.03 -8.30 12.77
C PHE A 223 -13.48 -8.30 12.28
N THR A 224 -13.89 -9.35 11.56
CA THR A 224 -15.15 -9.40 10.78
C THR A 224 -16.28 -10.17 11.48
N ALA A 225 -16.10 -10.59 12.74
CA ALA A 225 -17.16 -11.26 13.51
C ALA A 225 -18.27 -10.28 13.92
N ASP A 226 -19.53 -10.64 13.72
CA ASP A 226 -20.70 -9.73 13.89
C ASP A 226 -20.94 -9.22 15.32
N ASP A 227 -20.39 -9.89 16.31
CA ASP A 227 -20.46 -9.55 17.74
C ASP A 227 -19.20 -8.84 18.24
N ARG A 228 -18.19 -8.64 17.38
CA ARG A 228 -16.93 -7.99 17.73
C ARG A 228 -17.03 -6.47 17.56
N THR A 229 -16.75 -5.74 18.64
CA THR A 229 -16.56 -4.29 18.63
C THR A 229 -15.14 -3.94 19.04
N ASP A 230 -14.41 -3.24 18.16
CA ASP A 230 -13.02 -2.80 18.36
C ASP A 230 -12.97 -1.30 18.65
N SER A 231 -13.14 -0.93 19.92
CA SER A 231 -13.16 0.48 20.34
C SER A 231 -11.78 1.14 20.40
N ASP A 232 -10.69 0.37 20.45
CA ASP A 232 -9.34 0.92 20.51
C ASP A 232 -8.83 1.42 19.14
N ILE A 233 -9.45 0.96 18.05
CA ILE A 233 -9.00 1.27 16.70
C ILE A 233 -9.50 2.66 16.30
N THR A 234 -8.56 3.55 15.97
CA THR A 234 -8.84 4.93 15.55
C THR A 234 -8.43 5.20 14.10
N THR A 235 -7.55 4.37 13.54
CA THR A 235 -7.13 4.43 12.14
C THR A 235 -7.13 3.03 11.53
N ALA A 236 -7.62 2.90 10.30
CA ALA A 236 -7.48 1.70 9.50
C ALA A 236 -6.65 2.00 8.24
N VAL A 237 -5.82 1.05 7.82
CA VAL A 237 -5.01 1.13 6.60
C VAL A 237 -5.29 -0.13 5.79
N ILE A 238 -5.77 0.03 4.55
CA ILE A 238 -6.05 -1.06 3.61
C ILE A 238 -4.99 -1.05 2.52
N GLY A 239 -4.22 -2.12 2.40
CA GLY A 239 -3.18 -2.30 1.37
C GLY A 239 -3.62 -3.22 0.24
N VAL A 240 -3.88 -2.66 -0.94
CA VAL A 240 -4.25 -3.43 -2.14
C VAL A 240 -3.01 -3.84 -2.93
N HIS A 241 -2.81 -5.15 -3.07
CA HIS A 241 -1.64 -5.73 -3.70
C HIS A 241 -1.54 -5.46 -5.21
N GLY A 242 -0.34 -5.67 -5.76
CA GLY A 242 -0.05 -5.57 -7.19
C GLY A 242 -0.44 -6.84 -7.97
N SER A 243 0.11 -6.97 -9.18
CA SER A 243 -0.07 -8.16 -10.03
C SER A 243 0.60 -9.42 -9.46
N GLY A 244 1.44 -9.27 -8.42
CA GLY A 244 2.03 -10.38 -7.68
C GLY A 244 1.05 -11.13 -6.78
N ARG A 245 -0.15 -10.58 -6.52
CA ARG A 245 -1.15 -11.14 -5.59
C ARG A 245 -0.57 -11.53 -4.23
N ASP A 246 0.28 -10.67 -3.72
CA ASP A 246 1.16 -10.88 -2.58
C ASP A 246 0.77 -10.04 -1.37
N ALA A 247 -0.51 -10.13 -1.01
CA ALA A 247 -1.13 -9.31 0.05
C ALA A 247 -0.35 -9.32 1.39
N GLY A 248 0.32 -10.42 1.73
CA GLY A 248 1.17 -10.51 2.93
C GLY A 248 2.34 -9.52 2.94
N THR A 249 2.96 -9.26 1.78
CA THR A 249 4.07 -8.29 1.66
C THR A 249 3.57 -6.86 1.90
N TYR A 250 2.36 -6.55 1.41
CA TYR A 250 1.69 -5.26 1.63
C TYR A 250 1.29 -5.09 3.10
N LEU A 251 0.79 -6.14 3.78
CA LEU A 251 0.55 -6.11 5.22
C LEU A 251 1.83 -5.76 5.99
N CYS A 252 2.95 -6.43 5.69
CA CYS A 252 4.21 -6.18 6.37
C CYS A 252 4.75 -4.77 6.10
N ALA A 253 4.75 -4.32 4.84
CA ALA A 253 5.17 -2.98 4.46
C ALA A 253 4.43 -1.88 5.22
N LEU A 254 3.10 -2.00 5.32
CA LEU A 254 2.27 -1.02 6.00
C LEU A 254 2.37 -1.12 7.54
N THR A 255 2.62 -2.32 8.08
CA THR A 255 2.87 -2.49 9.52
C THR A 255 4.21 -1.87 9.94
N ALA A 256 5.24 -1.99 9.11
CA ALA A 256 6.51 -1.30 9.32
C ALA A 256 6.30 0.23 9.32
N VAL A 257 5.57 0.76 8.34
CA VAL A 257 5.20 2.20 8.27
C VAL A 257 4.52 2.67 9.56
N VAL A 258 3.52 1.92 10.04
CA VAL A 258 2.79 2.27 11.27
C VAL A 258 3.73 2.32 12.49
N THR A 259 4.71 1.42 12.53
CA THR A 259 5.74 1.42 13.57
C THR A 259 6.63 2.65 13.46
N ASP A 260 7.02 3.03 12.25
CA ASP A 260 7.92 4.15 11.98
C ASP A 260 7.32 5.51 12.31
N ILE A 261 6.08 5.77 11.86
CA ILE A 261 5.39 7.03 12.15
C ILE A 261 5.16 7.22 13.65
N SER A 262 5.12 6.12 14.42
CA SER A 262 4.99 6.18 15.87
C SER A 262 6.27 6.68 16.56
N LYS A 263 7.43 6.53 15.91
CA LYS A 263 8.78 6.88 16.39
C LYS A 263 9.32 8.19 15.79
N ASP A 264 8.87 8.59 14.61
CA ASP A 264 9.33 9.78 13.90
C ASP A 264 9.14 11.08 14.74
N GLN A 265 9.96 12.11 14.61
CA GLN A 265 9.77 13.40 15.30
C GLN A 265 9.00 14.44 14.46
N VAL A 266 9.00 14.32 13.13
CA VAL A 266 8.30 15.22 12.19
C VAL A 266 6.79 15.12 12.39
N PHE A 267 6.28 13.91 12.63
CA PHE A 267 4.89 13.67 13.01
C PHE A 267 4.63 13.87 14.53
N ALA A 268 5.63 14.28 15.32
CA ALA A 268 5.57 14.41 16.78
C ALA A 268 5.40 15.86 17.26
N SER A 269 4.99 16.78 16.37
CA SER A 269 4.66 18.14 16.76
C SER A 269 3.73 18.14 17.97
N LYS A 270 4.16 18.77 19.07
CA LYS A 270 3.45 18.82 20.37
C LYS A 270 2.00 19.33 20.30
N LYS A 271 1.59 19.92 19.16
CA LYS A 271 0.23 20.40 18.93
C LYS A 271 -0.71 19.33 18.30
N ASP A 272 -0.18 18.26 17.72
CA ASP A 272 -0.99 17.23 17.07
C ASP A 272 -1.15 16.00 17.98
N ARG A 273 -2.14 16.05 18.89
CA ARG A 273 -2.53 14.92 19.77
C ARG A 273 -3.15 13.73 19.01
N ARG A 274 -2.99 13.66 17.68
CA ARG A 274 -3.66 12.69 16.79
C ARG A 274 -2.68 11.72 16.10
N ARG A 275 -1.46 11.55 16.63
CA ARG A 275 -0.55 10.48 16.19
C ARG A 275 -1.21 9.11 16.45
N PRO A 276 -1.40 8.27 15.42
CA PRO A 276 -1.80 6.91 15.65
C PRO A 276 -0.66 6.12 16.32
N LEU A 277 -0.93 5.50 17.46
CA LEU A 277 -0.02 4.51 18.03
C LEU A 277 -0.25 3.16 17.33
N PRO A 278 0.77 2.29 17.18
CA PRO A 278 0.62 1.02 16.47
C PRO A 278 -0.52 0.15 17.02
N LYS A 279 -0.77 0.23 18.32
CA LYS A 279 -1.89 -0.48 18.95
C LYS A 279 -3.27 0.00 18.49
N ASP A 280 -3.41 1.27 18.08
CA ASP A 280 -4.67 1.91 17.68
C ASP A 280 -4.91 1.84 16.14
N VAL A 281 -4.00 1.19 15.41
CA VAL A 281 -4.07 1.04 13.95
C VAL A 281 -4.36 -0.40 13.55
N LEU A 282 -5.42 -0.56 12.76
CA LEU A 282 -5.74 -1.79 12.05
C LEU A 282 -5.14 -1.71 10.63
N VAL A 283 -4.27 -2.64 10.27
CA VAL A 283 -3.75 -2.81 8.91
C VAL A 283 -4.40 -4.05 8.32
N VAL A 284 -5.03 -3.90 7.16
CA VAL A 284 -5.72 -4.96 6.43
C VAL A 284 -5.16 -5.04 5.02
N ALA A 285 -4.84 -6.23 4.55
CA ALA A 285 -4.45 -6.46 3.17
C ALA A 285 -5.45 -7.44 2.52
N PRO A 286 -6.49 -6.97 1.81
CA PRO A 286 -7.38 -7.85 1.08
C PRO A 286 -6.59 -8.60 0.02
N TRP A 287 -6.87 -9.89 -0.10
CA TRP A 287 -6.26 -10.77 -1.08
C TRP A 287 -7.29 -11.09 -2.16
N PHE A 288 -7.23 -10.34 -3.26
CA PHE A 288 -8.00 -10.59 -4.48
C PHE A 288 -7.36 -11.75 -5.24
N MET A 289 -7.60 -12.96 -4.72
CA MET A 289 -7.04 -14.21 -5.22
C MET A 289 -7.49 -14.54 -6.64
N SER A 290 -6.66 -15.29 -7.35
CA SER A 290 -7.07 -16.09 -8.50
C SER A 290 -7.19 -17.57 -8.15
N PRO A 291 -7.82 -18.40 -9.00
CA PRO A 291 -7.83 -19.86 -8.85
C PRO A 291 -6.44 -20.48 -8.69
N GLU A 292 -5.41 -19.87 -9.28
CA GLU A 292 -4.02 -20.35 -9.25
C GLU A 292 -3.34 -20.14 -7.88
N ASP A 293 -3.88 -19.26 -7.04
CA ASP A 293 -3.30 -18.93 -5.74
C ASP A 293 -3.57 -20.00 -4.68
N ASN A 294 -4.29 -21.08 -5.04
CA ASN A 294 -4.61 -22.22 -4.16
C ASN A 294 -5.16 -21.78 -2.80
N ALA A 295 -6.37 -21.21 -2.81
CA ALA A 295 -7.03 -20.72 -1.61
C ALA A 295 -6.96 -21.74 -0.46
N PRO A 296 -6.67 -21.28 0.78
CA PRO A 296 -6.51 -22.19 1.90
C PRO A 296 -7.85 -22.90 2.20
N PRO A 297 -7.79 -24.13 2.76
CA PRO A 297 -9.00 -24.83 3.17
C PRO A 297 -9.84 -23.97 4.12
N THR A 298 -11.16 -23.95 3.89
CA THR A 298 -12.12 -23.20 4.70
C THR A 298 -13.28 -24.09 5.09
N SER A 299 -13.74 -24.00 6.34
CA SER A 299 -14.87 -24.76 6.87
C SER A 299 -16.20 -23.99 6.83
N SER A 300 -16.20 -22.73 6.39
CA SER A 300 -17.35 -21.81 6.48
C SER A 300 -17.92 -21.45 5.10
N LEU A 301 -17.35 -20.44 4.44
CA LEU A 301 -17.74 -19.92 3.13
C LEU A 301 -16.56 -20.08 2.16
N PRO A 302 -16.81 -20.30 0.86
CA PRO A 302 -15.75 -20.34 -0.13
C PRO A 302 -15.09 -18.96 -0.27
N TYR A 303 -13.78 -18.94 -0.47
CA TYR A 303 -13.08 -17.71 -0.84
C TYR A 303 -13.45 -17.30 -2.26
N ILE A 304 -13.75 -16.01 -2.43
CA ILE A 304 -14.09 -15.43 -3.72
C ILE A 304 -12.80 -15.16 -4.50
N GLN A 305 -12.79 -15.52 -5.78
CA GLN A 305 -11.62 -15.45 -6.66
C GLN A 305 -11.95 -14.68 -7.94
N TRP A 306 -10.92 -14.12 -8.58
CA TRP A 306 -11.00 -13.39 -9.85
C TRP A 306 -10.12 -14.06 -10.90
N ASP A 307 -10.48 -13.89 -12.17
CA ASP A 307 -9.73 -14.48 -13.27
C ASP A 307 -8.35 -13.81 -13.40
N ASP A 308 -7.35 -14.61 -13.79
CA ASP A 308 -5.97 -14.19 -14.03
C ASP A 308 -5.42 -14.66 -15.38
N GLN A 309 -6.26 -15.26 -16.23
CA GLN A 309 -5.82 -15.85 -17.48
C GLN A 309 -5.73 -14.82 -18.62
N TYR A 310 -4.82 -15.08 -19.56
CA TYR A 310 -4.71 -14.32 -20.81
C TYR A 310 -5.99 -14.48 -21.65
N PRO A 311 -6.50 -13.45 -22.36
CA PRO A 311 -5.84 -12.17 -22.72
C PRO A 311 -5.82 -11.10 -21.63
N ILE A 312 -6.58 -11.25 -20.55
CA ILE A 312 -6.78 -10.20 -19.55
C ILE A 312 -6.44 -10.74 -18.16
N PRO A 313 -5.16 -10.79 -17.81
CA PRO A 313 -4.76 -11.21 -16.48
C PRO A 313 -5.12 -10.16 -15.44
N HIS A 314 -5.11 -10.56 -14.17
CA HIS A 314 -5.30 -9.70 -13.01
C HIS A 314 -6.65 -8.98 -13.01
N THR A 315 -7.74 -9.68 -13.36
CA THR A 315 -9.05 -9.04 -13.63
C THR A 315 -9.60 -8.23 -12.45
N PHE A 316 -9.18 -8.57 -11.22
CA PHE A 316 -9.52 -7.82 -10.02
C PHE A 316 -9.19 -6.32 -10.12
N ARG A 317 -8.11 -5.91 -10.81
CA ARG A 317 -7.68 -4.51 -10.91
C ARG A 317 -8.63 -3.62 -11.73
N TYR A 318 -9.56 -4.24 -12.44
CA TYR A 318 -10.52 -3.59 -13.31
C TYR A 318 -11.91 -3.46 -12.71
N GLY A 319 -12.18 -4.03 -11.53
CA GLY A 319 -13.55 -4.11 -11.03
C GLY A 319 -14.38 -5.19 -11.73
N ALA A 320 -13.72 -6.17 -12.35
CA ALA A 320 -14.40 -7.29 -13.00
C ALA A 320 -15.17 -8.16 -11.99
N GLU A 321 -16.15 -8.89 -12.49
CA GLU A 321 -16.85 -9.92 -11.73
C GLU A 321 -15.89 -11.02 -11.27
N SER A 322 -16.14 -11.54 -10.07
CA SER A 322 -15.50 -12.76 -9.58
C SER A 322 -15.82 -13.96 -10.48
N THR A 323 -15.05 -15.03 -10.36
CA THR A 323 -15.48 -16.35 -10.81
C THR A 323 -16.79 -16.73 -10.09
N LYS A 324 -17.56 -17.66 -10.68
CA LYS A 324 -18.84 -18.09 -10.09
C LYS A 324 -18.62 -18.66 -8.68
N ILE A 325 -19.31 -18.09 -7.70
CA ILE A 325 -19.12 -18.42 -6.27
C ILE A 325 -20.09 -19.52 -5.83
N ASP A 326 -21.37 -19.36 -6.17
CA ASP A 326 -22.41 -20.36 -5.90
C ASP A 326 -22.85 -21.02 -7.22
N LEU A 327 -22.66 -22.34 -7.31
CA LEU A 327 -23.09 -23.14 -8.45
C LEU A 327 -24.62 -23.18 -8.63
N LYS A 328 -25.40 -22.95 -7.56
CA LYS A 328 -26.87 -23.00 -7.62
C LYS A 328 -27.48 -21.71 -8.18
N HIS A 329 -26.94 -20.55 -7.78
CA HIS A 329 -27.49 -19.24 -8.17
C HIS A 329 -26.60 -18.46 -9.15
N ASN A 330 -25.43 -19.01 -9.53
CA ASN A 330 -24.45 -18.36 -10.41
C ASN A 330 -24.09 -16.93 -9.97
N MET A 331 -24.00 -16.68 -8.66
CA MET A 331 -23.71 -15.35 -8.13
C MET A 331 -22.22 -15.01 -8.28
N THR A 332 -21.97 -13.75 -8.62
CA THR A 332 -20.66 -13.12 -8.76
C THR A 332 -20.70 -11.75 -8.11
N ILE A 333 -19.54 -11.26 -7.68
CA ILE A 333 -19.37 -9.89 -7.18
C ILE A 333 -18.19 -9.22 -7.87
N SER A 334 -18.33 -7.94 -8.23
CA SER A 334 -17.21 -7.12 -8.65
C SER A 334 -16.15 -7.03 -7.55
N SER A 335 -14.86 -7.03 -7.92
CA SER A 335 -13.79 -6.76 -6.94
C SER A 335 -13.94 -5.40 -6.25
N PHE A 336 -14.51 -4.40 -6.93
CA PHE A 336 -14.82 -3.09 -6.35
C PHE A 336 -16.00 -3.17 -5.38
N GLY A 337 -17.02 -3.99 -5.68
CA GLY A 337 -18.10 -4.26 -4.74
C GLY A 337 -17.62 -5.00 -3.48
N ALA A 338 -16.70 -5.96 -3.62
CA ALA A 338 -16.10 -6.63 -2.46
C ALA A 338 -15.25 -5.66 -1.61
N MET A 339 -14.55 -4.72 -2.26
CA MET A 339 -13.83 -3.64 -1.57
C MET A 339 -14.78 -2.68 -0.84
N ASP A 340 -15.95 -2.36 -1.41
CA ASP A 340 -16.97 -1.56 -0.72
C ASP A 340 -17.44 -2.25 0.55
N VAL A 341 -17.72 -3.56 0.54
CA VAL A 341 -18.11 -4.30 1.74
C VAL A 341 -17.03 -4.20 2.83
N LEU A 342 -15.74 -4.31 2.46
CA LEU A 342 -14.64 -4.13 3.40
C LEU A 342 -14.59 -2.71 3.96
N LEU A 343 -14.71 -1.68 3.10
CA LEU A 343 -14.74 -0.29 3.52
C LEU A 343 -15.90 -0.04 4.50
N GLU A 344 -17.11 -0.45 4.13
CA GLU A 344 -18.34 -0.22 4.90
C GLU A 344 -18.31 -0.93 6.24
N ARG A 345 -17.72 -2.14 6.31
CA ARG A 345 -17.50 -2.84 7.57
C ARG A 345 -16.64 -2.03 8.54
N LEU A 346 -15.63 -1.33 8.03
CA LEU A 346 -14.78 -0.46 8.86
C LEU A 346 -15.52 0.83 9.25
N CYS A 347 -16.38 1.37 8.38
CA CYS A 347 -17.10 2.60 8.64
C CYS A 347 -18.29 2.42 9.59
N ASP A 348 -18.74 1.18 9.79
CA ASP A 348 -19.81 0.86 10.73
C ASP A 348 -19.35 1.07 12.19
N ARG A 349 -19.95 2.10 12.82
CA ARG A 349 -19.71 2.48 14.22
C ARG A 349 -20.07 1.39 15.23
N LYS A 350 -20.92 0.43 14.86
CA LYS A 350 -21.22 -0.74 15.70
C LYS A 350 -19.95 -1.58 15.93
N HIS A 351 -19.12 -1.71 14.90
CA HIS A 351 -17.90 -2.49 14.94
C HIS A 351 -16.69 -1.62 15.30
N PHE A 352 -16.63 -0.38 14.81
CA PHE A 352 -15.50 0.52 15.03
C PHE A 352 -15.94 1.91 15.53
N PRO A 353 -16.40 2.03 16.79
CA PRO A 353 -17.04 3.25 17.29
C PRO A 353 -16.10 4.46 17.33
N ASN A 354 -14.79 4.26 17.44
CA ASN A 354 -13.80 5.33 17.54
C ASN A 354 -12.96 5.54 16.27
N LEU A 355 -13.27 4.85 15.16
CA LEU A 355 -12.52 4.98 13.92
C LEU A 355 -12.69 6.38 13.32
N ARG A 356 -11.60 7.06 13.03
CA ARG A 356 -11.60 8.44 12.52
C ARG A 356 -11.05 8.55 11.12
N ARG A 357 -10.26 7.57 10.69
CA ARG A 357 -9.54 7.60 9.42
C ARG A 357 -9.45 6.21 8.84
N ILE A 358 -9.65 6.14 7.53
CA ILE A 358 -9.33 4.97 6.70
C ILE A 358 -8.39 5.44 5.60
N VAL A 359 -7.26 4.76 5.44
CA VAL A 359 -6.33 4.98 4.33
C VAL A 359 -6.41 3.76 3.43
N VAL A 360 -6.77 3.93 2.17
CA VAL A 360 -6.76 2.86 1.16
C VAL A 360 -5.61 3.12 0.21
N VAL A 361 -4.60 2.26 0.20
CA VAL A 361 -3.38 2.44 -0.59
C VAL A 361 -3.16 1.26 -1.52
N GLY A 362 -2.71 1.53 -2.73
CA GLY A 362 -2.38 0.49 -3.71
C GLY A 362 -1.17 0.88 -4.56
N HIS A 363 -0.35 -0.11 -4.90
CA HIS A 363 0.83 0.05 -5.77
C HIS A 363 0.70 -0.80 -7.04
N SER A 364 1.17 -0.30 -8.20
CA SER A 364 1.17 -1.04 -9.47
C SER A 364 -0.25 -1.42 -9.92
N ALA A 365 -0.59 -2.71 -10.06
CA ALA A 365 -1.96 -3.15 -10.30
C ALA A 365 -2.93 -2.77 -9.16
N GLY A 366 -2.44 -2.69 -7.91
CA GLY A 366 -3.22 -2.18 -6.79
C GLY A 366 -3.44 -0.67 -6.88
N GLY A 367 -2.48 0.10 -7.41
CA GLY A 367 -2.63 1.53 -7.66
C GLY A 367 -3.70 1.81 -8.71
N GLN A 368 -3.69 1.00 -9.77
CA GLN A 368 -4.74 0.93 -10.79
C GLN A 368 -6.11 0.61 -10.19
N PHE A 369 -6.18 -0.40 -9.31
CA PHE A 369 -7.40 -0.77 -8.60
C PHE A 369 -7.95 0.41 -7.80
N VAL A 370 -7.16 0.99 -6.89
CA VAL A 370 -7.67 2.02 -5.96
C VAL A 370 -8.01 3.33 -6.67
N GLN A 371 -7.34 3.65 -7.77
CA GLN A 371 -7.68 4.81 -8.61
C GLN A 371 -9.08 4.67 -9.24
N ARG A 372 -9.37 3.52 -9.84
CA ARG A 372 -10.65 3.25 -10.52
C ARG A 372 -11.79 2.96 -9.55
N TRP A 373 -11.49 2.29 -8.44
CA TRP A 373 -12.42 2.10 -7.34
C TRP A 373 -12.81 3.47 -6.73
N ALA A 374 -11.86 4.36 -6.45
CA ALA A 374 -12.17 5.70 -5.96
C ALA A 374 -12.92 6.56 -7.00
N LEU A 375 -12.82 6.26 -8.29
CA LEU A 375 -13.62 6.93 -9.32
C LEU A 375 -15.09 6.49 -9.29
N SER A 376 -15.34 5.22 -8.98
CA SER A 376 -16.64 4.57 -9.21
C SER A 376 -17.42 4.21 -7.95
N SER A 377 -16.76 4.09 -6.80
CA SER A 377 -17.34 3.47 -5.60
C SER A 377 -18.49 4.26 -5.01
N ASN A 378 -19.68 3.66 -4.99
CA ASN A 378 -20.92 4.22 -4.42
C ASN A 378 -21.05 3.95 -2.91
N SER A 379 -19.98 3.49 -2.25
CA SER A 379 -20.02 3.21 -0.83
C SER A 379 -20.46 4.42 -0.03
N TRP A 380 -21.40 4.21 0.90
CA TRP A 380 -21.90 5.25 1.79
C TRP A 380 -20.81 5.81 2.71
N CYS A 381 -19.69 5.10 2.86
CA CYS A 381 -18.56 5.59 3.64
C CYS A 381 -17.85 6.81 3.01
N PHE A 382 -18.06 7.07 1.71
CA PHE A 382 -17.64 8.34 1.09
C PHE A 382 -18.58 9.52 1.38
N GLY A 383 -19.69 9.29 2.11
CA GLY A 383 -20.74 10.27 2.43
C GLY A 383 -22.04 10.06 1.63
N GLY A 384 -23.17 10.50 2.20
CA GLY A 384 -24.50 10.30 1.63
C GLY A 384 -24.88 11.26 0.49
N GLY A 385 -25.46 10.69 -0.58
CA GLY A 385 -26.29 11.36 -1.58
C GLY A 385 -25.62 11.64 -2.94
N GLN A 386 -26.40 11.51 -4.02
CA GLN A 386 -26.11 12.20 -5.28
C GLN A 386 -26.19 13.72 -5.00
N PHE A 387 -25.04 14.35 -4.72
CA PHE A 387 -24.75 15.79 -4.65
C PHE A 387 -25.07 16.69 -3.42
N ALA A 388 -25.77 16.27 -2.37
CA ALA A 388 -26.18 17.20 -1.30
C ALA A 388 -25.89 16.64 0.10
N ASN A 389 -24.64 16.61 0.52
CA ASN A 389 -24.00 17.85 0.96
C ASN A 389 -22.57 17.89 0.44
N ARG A 390 -22.36 18.65 -0.66
CA ARG A 390 -21.16 18.71 -1.51
C ARG A 390 -19.80 18.76 -0.78
N TRP A 391 -19.77 19.10 0.51
CA TRP A 391 -18.58 19.19 1.35
C TRP A 391 -18.81 18.83 2.83
N ALA A 392 -19.96 18.28 3.21
CA ALA A 392 -20.17 17.90 4.60
C ALA A 392 -19.81 16.42 4.75
N PRO A 393 -18.75 16.07 5.51
CA PRO A 393 -18.78 14.75 6.12
C PRO A 393 -20.09 14.66 6.91
N GLU A 394 -20.87 13.62 6.68
CA GLU A 394 -21.85 13.22 7.69
C GLU A 394 -21.07 13.19 9.01
N ALA A 395 -21.52 13.97 9.99
CA ALA A 395 -20.66 14.48 11.07
C ALA A 395 -19.96 13.41 11.94
N ASP A 396 -20.22 12.13 11.64
CA ASP A 396 -19.77 10.95 12.35
C ASP A 396 -19.14 9.85 11.47
N LEU A 397 -18.80 10.08 10.20
CA LEU A 397 -18.07 9.09 9.36
C LEU A 397 -16.54 9.22 9.49
N PRO A 398 -15.78 8.10 9.41
CA PRO A 398 -14.32 8.18 9.33
C PRO A 398 -13.89 8.83 8.00
N HIS A 399 -12.83 9.63 8.05
CA HIS A 399 -12.26 10.26 6.87
C HIS A 399 -11.55 9.21 5.99
N VAL A 400 -12.03 9.00 4.77
CA VAL A 400 -11.43 8.08 3.79
C VAL A 400 -10.41 8.82 2.91
N ARG A 401 -9.16 8.38 2.95
CA ARG A 401 -8.10 8.79 2.03
C ARG A 401 -7.72 7.66 1.10
N VAL A 402 -7.49 7.96 -0.18
CA VAL A 402 -6.98 7.01 -1.18
C VAL A 402 -5.57 7.41 -1.62
N VAL A 403 -4.62 6.47 -1.60
CA VAL A 403 -3.24 6.68 -2.05
C VAL A 403 -2.94 5.79 -3.25
N VAL A 404 -2.73 6.41 -4.40
CA VAL A 404 -2.52 5.77 -5.70
C VAL A 404 -1.03 5.78 -6.03
N ALA A 405 -0.34 4.63 -5.95
CA ALA A 405 1.10 4.54 -6.20
C ALA A 405 1.47 3.81 -7.49
N ASN A 406 2.31 4.42 -8.33
CA ASN A 406 2.86 3.86 -9.57
C ASN A 406 1.89 3.00 -10.40
N PRO A 407 0.65 3.43 -10.68
CA PRO A 407 -0.22 2.65 -11.55
C PRO A 407 0.36 2.62 -12.97
N ARG A 408 0.17 1.50 -13.68
CA ARG A 408 0.55 1.39 -15.09
C ARG A 408 -0.32 2.29 -15.97
N SER A 409 -1.59 2.43 -15.66
CA SER A 409 -2.57 3.20 -16.42
C SER A 409 -3.52 3.92 -15.48
N PHE A 410 -4.06 5.05 -15.93
CA PHE A 410 -5.08 5.83 -15.24
C PHE A 410 -6.36 5.83 -16.08
N ALA A 411 -7.52 5.66 -15.46
CA ALA A 411 -8.79 5.93 -16.15
C ALA A 411 -8.99 7.45 -16.20
N TYR A 412 -8.76 8.06 -17.36
CA TYR A 412 -9.03 9.48 -17.61
C TYR A 412 -10.53 9.74 -17.57
N LEU A 413 -10.91 10.91 -17.06
CA LEU A 413 -12.32 11.29 -16.89
C LEU A 413 -12.96 11.78 -18.19
N ASP A 414 -12.17 12.19 -19.18
CA ASP A 414 -12.64 12.53 -20.53
C ASP A 414 -11.71 11.96 -21.60
N ASN A 415 -12.07 12.20 -22.87
CA ASN A 415 -11.33 11.75 -24.04
C ASN A 415 -10.10 12.60 -24.39
N ARG A 416 -9.68 13.53 -23.52
CA ARG A 416 -8.52 14.39 -23.80
C ARG A 416 -7.24 13.76 -23.29
N ARG A 417 -6.16 13.95 -24.04
CA ARG A 417 -4.79 13.54 -23.67
C ARG A 417 -3.83 14.66 -23.99
N TYR A 418 -2.63 14.61 -23.42
CA TYR A 418 -1.58 15.57 -23.75
C TYR A 418 -0.92 15.13 -25.06
N PHE A 419 -1.05 15.97 -26.09
CA PHE A 419 -0.40 15.79 -27.38
C PHE A 419 0.56 16.94 -27.64
N ALA A 420 1.69 16.67 -28.30
CA ALA A 420 2.63 17.71 -28.69
C ALA A 420 1.97 18.72 -29.65
N HIS A 421 2.38 19.99 -29.59
CA HIS A 421 1.93 21.02 -30.53
C HIS A 421 2.34 20.74 -31.98
N SER A 422 3.47 20.03 -32.18
CA SER A 422 3.95 19.55 -33.47
C SER A 422 4.85 18.33 -33.27
N ASP A 423 5.01 17.51 -34.32
CA ASP A 423 5.88 16.31 -34.27
C ASP A 423 7.35 16.65 -33.96
N GLN A 424 7.82 17.84 -34.35
CA GLN A 424 9.19 18.30 -34.05
C GLN A 424 9.37 18.71 -32.59
N ALA A 425 8.32 19.18 -31.91
CA ALA A 425 8.41 19.62 -30.52
C ALA A 425 8.67 18.46 -29.54
N ALA A 426 8.43 17.21 -29.95
CA ALA A 426 8.70 16.02 -29.14
C ALA A 426 10.17 15.56 -29.18
N ALA A 427 11.01 16.10 -30.08
CA ALA A 427 12.34 15.57 -30.38
C ALA A 427 13.53 16.34 -29.72
N ASP A 428 13.26 17.50 -29.09
CA ASP A 428 14.30 18.50 -28.78
C ASP A 428 14.65 18.70 -27.28
N ASP A 429 14.22 17.82 -26.36
CA ASP A 429 14.48 17.97 -24.91
C ASP A 429 15.51 16.97 -24.36
N ASP A 430 16.79 17.20 -24.65
CA ASP A 430 17.86 16.76 -23.76
C ASP A 430 18.31 17.97 -22.92
N ASP A 431 17.73 18.12 -21.73
CA ASP A 431 18.11 19.15 -20.75
C ASP A 431 19.45 18.82 -20.05
N GLY A 432 20.09 17.70 -20.42
CA GLY A 432 21.32 17.20 -19.83
C GLY A 432 21.14 16.58 -18.43
N ILE A 433 19.91 16.52 -17.91
CA ILE A 433 19.59 15.89 -16.62
C ILE A 433 18.99 14.50 -16.92
N SER A 434 19.58 13.46 -16.35
CA SER A 434 18.98 12.13 -16.47
C SER A 434 17.55 12.16 -15.89
N PRO A 435 16.55 11.57 -16.58
CA PRO A 435 15.20 11.45 -16.01
C PRO A 435 15.18 10.80 -14.62
N ALA A 436 16.19 9.99 -14.28
CA ALA A 436 16.34 9.37 -12.98
C ALA A 436 16.71 10.34 -11.84
N ASP A 437 17.32 11.48 -12.17
CA ASP A 437 17.82 12.49 -11.22
C ASP A 437 16.93 13.75 -11.18
N ASN A 438 16.09 13.95 -12.19
CA ASN A 438 15.11 15.03 -12.24
C ASN A 438 14.07 14.84 -11.12
N ASP A 439 13.79 15.87 -10.31
CA ASP A 439 12.76 15.88 -9.26
C ASP A 439 11.48 16.66 -9.64
N GLY A 440 11.53 17.36 -10.78
CA GLY A 440 10.44 18.10 -11.39
C GLY A 440 9.63 17.30 -12.41
N THR A 441 9.13 18.03 -13.41
CA THR A 441 8.29 17.53 -14.50
C THR A 441 9.12 16.85 -15.57
N LEU A 442 8.73 15.65 -15.97
CA LEU A 442 9.30 14.96 -17.13
C LEU A 442 8.51 15.25 -18.41
N THR A 443 7.25 15.67 -18.31
CA THR A 443 6.47 16.08 -19.50
C THR A 443 6.68 17.57 -19.77
N PRO A 444 7.13 17.97 -20.98
CA PRO A 444 7.30 19.38 -21.34
C PRO A 444 5.94 20.01 -21.66
N PHE A 445 5.19 20.39 -20.62
CA PHE A 445 3.82 20.89 -20.76
C PHE A 445 3.68 22.19 -21.56
N ASP A 446 4.75 22.95 -21.73
CA ASP A 446 4.81 24.12 -22.61
C ASP A 446 4.75 23.73 -24.10
N LYS A 447 5.13 22.50 -24.43
CA LYS A 447 5.11 21.93 -25.79
C LYS A 447 3.91 21.02 -26.03
N TYR A 448 3.11 20.73 -25.00
CA TYR A 448 2.00 19.80 -25.05
C TYR A 448 0.67 20.49 -24.74
N GLN A 449 -0.38 20.07 -25.42
CA GLN A 449 -1.74 20.54 -25.18
C GLN A 449 -2.65 19.39 -24.78
N LEU A 450 -3.45 19.61 -23.72
CA LEU A 450 -4.56 18.72 -23.39
C LEU A 450 -5.72 18.95 -24.38
N ARG A 451 -5.97 17.99 -25.25
CA ARG A 451 -7.05 18.05 -26.26
C ARG A 451 -7.55 16.65 -26.63
N PRO A 452 -8.74 16.51 -27.27
CA PRO A 452 -9.12 15.26 -27.91
C PRO A 452 -8.12 14.90 -29.03
N PRO A 453 -7.96 13.60 -29.35
CA PRO A 453 -7.12 13.21 -30.48
C PRO A 453 -7.71 13.70 -31.81
N SER A 454 -6.84 14.04 -32.75
CA SER A 454 -7.15 14.20 -34.17
C SER A 454 -7.60 12.87 -34.77
N THR A 455 -8.17 12.89 -35.99
CA THR A 455 -8.57 11.66 -36.69
C THR A 455 -7.41 10.68 -36.85
N ALA A 456 -6.22 11.15 -37.24
CA ALA A 456 -5.04 10.30 -37.43
C ALA A 456 -4.54 9.69 -36.11
N GLU A 457 -4.52 10.46 -35.02
CA GLU A 457 -4.18 9.96 -33.69
C GLU A 457 -5.22 8.93 -33.20
N LYS A 458 -6.51 9.20 -33.41
CA LYS A 458 -7.57 8.27 -33.04
C LYS A 458 -7.50 6.96 -33.85
N ASP A 459 -7.30 7.04 -35.15
CA ASP A 459 -7.11 5.86 -36.00
C ASP A 459 -5.85 5.08 -35.63
N GLY A 460 -4.85 5.80 -35.14
CA GLY A 460 -3.59 5.26 -34.66
C GLY A 460 -3.66 4.51 -33.32
N CYS A 461 -4.68 4.78 -32.50
CA CYS A 461 -4.98 4.05 -31.27
C CYS A 461 -6.47 4.18 -30.95
N LYS A 462 -7.28 3.31 -31.55
CA LYS A 462 -8.75 3.35 -31.44
C LYS A 462 -9.25 3.12 -30.01
N GLU A 463 -8.44 2.43 -29.21
CA GLU A 463 -8.79 1.96 -27.87
C GLU A 463 -8.32 2.91 -26.76
N PHE A 464 -7.73 4.06 -27.10
CA PHE A 464 -7.09 4.98 -26.15
C PHE A 464 -8.00 5.45 -24.99
N ASN A 465 -9.32 5.40 -25.20
CA ASN A 465 -10.32 5.84 -24.24
C ASN A 465 -11.19 4.70 -23.70
N ARG A 466 -10.95 3.44 -24.10
CA ARG A 466 -11.60 2.28 -23.49
C ARG A 466 -11.30 2.22 -22.00
N TYR A 467 -12.24 1.68 -21.24
CA TYR A 467 -12.10 1.46 -19.82
C TYR A 467 -10.81 0.66 -19.52
N GLU A 468 -10.10 1.08 -18.48
CA GLU A 468 -8.65 0.98 -18.23
C GLU A 468 -7.92 2.32 -18.50
N TRP A 469 -8.07 2.91 -19.68
CA TRP A 469 -7.40 4.16 -20.08
C TRP A 469 -8.31 5.39 -20.07
N GLY A 470 -9.61 5.18 -20.22
CA GLY A 470 -10.64 6.21 -20.20
C GLY A 470 -11.98 5.68 -19.67
N LEU A 471 -13.08 6.19 -20.21
CA LEU A 471 -14.46 5.87 -19.79
C LEU A 471 -15.30 5.16 -20.85
N ASP A 472 -14.79 4.97 -22.07
CA ASP A 472 -15.55 4.23 -23.09
C ASP A 472 -15.68 2.76 -22.66
N GLU A 473 -16.76 2.11 -23.07
CA GLU A 473 -16.95 0.69 -22.78
C GLU A 473 -15.78 -0.16 -23.30
N ASN A 474 -15.42 -1.18 -22.52
CA ASN A 474 -14.41 -2.16 -22.90
C ASN A 474 -15.05 -3.54 -22.93
N GLU A 475 -15.26 -4.07 -24.13
CA GLU A 475 -15.88 -5.38 -24.35
C GLU A 475 -14.99 -6.53 -23.87
N GLU A 476 -13.67 -6.35 -23.86
CA GLU A 476 -12.74 -7.38 -23.42
C GLU A 476 -12.79 -7.54 -21.89
N VAL A 477 -12.85 -6.41 -21.17
CA VAL A 477 -12.95 -6.39 -19.70
C VAL A 477 -14.32 -5.85 -19.26
N PRO A 478 -15.39 -6.67 -19.29
CA PRO A 478 -16.69 -6.22 -18.85
C PRO A 478 -16.66 -5.93 -17.35
N ALA A 479 -16.71 -4.65 -16.99
CA ALA A 479 -16.75 -4.15 -15.62
C ALA A 479 -18.13 -3.50 -15.34
N PRO A 480 -19.22 -4.29 -15.19
CA PRO A 480 -20.57 -3.75 -15.02
C PRO A 480 -20.71 -2.86 -13.78
N TYR A 481 -19.90 -3.08 -12.75
CA TYR A 481 -19.81 -2.18 -11.60
C TYR A 481 -19.47 -0.75 -12.01
N ILE A 482 -18.48 -0.58 -12.88
CA ILE A 482 -18.08 0.72 -13.41
C ILE A 482 -19.18 1.29 -14.25
N ILE A 483 -19.65 0.55 -15.26
CA ILE A 483 -20.70 1.00 -16.18
C ILE A 483 -21.90 1.50 -15.37
N ASN A 484 -22.39 0.73 -14.40
CA ASN A 484 -23.58 1.09 -13.64
C ASN A 484 -23.41 2.24 -12.64
N ASN A 485 -22.19 2.49 -12.16
CA ASN A 485 -21.91 3.53 -11.16
C ASN A 485 -21.26 4.79 -11.74
N VAL A 486 -20.76 4.72 -12.96
CA VAL A 486 -20.05 5.79 -13.66
C VAL A 486 -20.88 6.30 -14.84
N GLN A 487 -21.45 5.43 -15.68
CA GLN A 487 -22.22 5.85 -16.87
C GLN A 487 -23.42 6.73 -16.51
N LYS A 488 -24.11 6.39 -15.41
CA LYS A 488 -25.22 7.20 -14.89
C LYS A 488 -24.84 8.65 -14.56
N LEU A 489 -23.56 8.91 -14.27
CA LEU A 489 -23.01 10.23 -13.96
C LEU A 489 -22.51 10.98 -15.20
N ILE A 490 -22.53 10.32 -16.35
CA ILE A 490 -22.09 10.85 -17.64
C ILE A 490 -23.30 11.21 -18.52
N ASP A 491 -24.44 10.52 -18.34
CA ASP A 491 -25.61 10.49 -19.25
C ASP A 491 -26.43 11.79 -19.39
N GLN A 492 -25.89 12.97 -19.08
CA GLN A 492 -26.55 14.26 -19.32
C GLN A 492 -25.64 15.38 -19.86
N GLY A 493 -24.37 15.13 -20.18
CA GLY A 493 -23.49 16.18 -20.70
C GLY A 493 -21.99 15.92 -20.55
N ASP A 494 -21.25 16.88 -20.00
CA ASP A 494 -19.79 17.03 -20.16
C ASP A 494 -18.91 16.24 -19.18
N ASN A 495 -19.46 15.27 -18.40
CA ASN A 495 -18.84 14.53 -17.28
C ASN A 495 -18.62 15.27 -15.94
N SER A 496 -19.08 16.53 -15.80
CA SER A 496 -18.81 17.34 -14.59
C SER A 496 -19.21 16.65 -13.29
N GLU A 497 -20.31 15.90 -13.27
CA GLU A 497 -20.76 15.14 -12.09
C GLU A 497 -19.73 14.12 -11.64
N LEU A 498 -19.27 13.27 -12.56
CA LEU A 498 -18.24 12.28 -12.29
C LEU A 498 -16.94 12.96 -11.85
N PHE A 499 -16.53 14.03 -12.55
CA PHE A 499 -15.34 14.78 -12.16
C PHE A 499 -15.47 15.33 -10.74
N CYS A 500 -16.59 15.95 -10.40
CA CYS A 500 -16.83 16.55 -9.09
C CYS A 500 -16.87 15.53 -7.97
N ARG A 501 -17.49 14.37 -8.22
CA ARG A 501 -17.46 13.24 -7.30
C ARG A 501 -16.04 12.73 -7.06
N TYR A 502 -15.23 12.63 -8.11
CA TYR A 502 -13.85 12.17 -7.96
C TYR A 502 -13.01 13.22 -7.24
N ALA A 503 -13.09 14.49 -7.67
CA ALA A 503 -12.34 15.62 -7.15
C ALA A 503 -12.65 15.97 -5.68
N SER A 504 -13.82 15.58 -5.17
CA SER A 504 -14.20 15.79 -3.77
C SER A 504 -13.58 14.77 -2.81
N ARG A 505 -13.06 13.64 -3.32
CA ARG A 505 -12.41 12.61 -2.49
C ARG A 505 -10.99 13.04 -2.12
N ASP A 506 -10.52 12.61 -0.95
CA ASP A 506 -9.12 12.86 -0.56
C ASP A 506 -8.21 11.82 -1.21
N ILE A 507 -7.64 12.17 -2.37
CA ILE A 507 -6.76 11.30 -3.14
C ILE A 507 -5.35 11.89 -3.20
N VAL A 508 -4.34 11.04 -3.00
CA VAL A 508 -2.92 11.37 -3.13
C VAL A 508 -2.25 10.42 -4.12
N TYR A 509 -1.56 10.96 -5.11
CA TYR A 509 -0.78 10.19 -6.08
C TYR A 509 0.68 10.13 -5.67
N LEU A 510 1.26 8.93 -5.66
CA LEU A 510 2.69 8.69 -5.46
C LEU A 510 3.31 8.16 -6.74
N SER A 511 4.42 8.75 -7.16
CA SER A 511 5.22 8.28 -8.29
C SER A 511 6.68 8.15 -7.90
N GLY A 512 7.28 6.97 -8.07
CA GLY A 512 8.71 6.79 -7.89
C GLY A 512 9.51 7.64 -8.87
N GLN A 513 10.50 8.39 -8.39
CA GLN A 513 11.37 9.21 -9.23
C GLN A 513 12.06 8.39 -10.33
N ARG A 514 12.40 7.14 -10.01
CA ARG A 514 13.12 6.21 -10.91
C ARG A 514 12.20 5.22 -11.62
N ASP A 515 10.88 5.35 -11.51
CA ASP A 515 9.90 4.55 -12.28
C ASP A 515 9.69 5.17 -13.69
N ILE A 516 10.83 5.32 -14.38
CA ILE A 516 10.99 5.98 -15.69
C ILE A 516 11.09 4.96 -16.84
N GLU A 517 10.88 3.69 -16.54
CA GLU A 517 10.94 2.62 -17.53
C GLU A 517 9.90 2.85 -18.63
N THR A 518 10.34 2.90 -19.89
CA THR A 518 9.45 3.00 -21.04
C THR A 518 8.59 1.75 -21.14
N LEU A 519 7.30 1.94 -20.95
CA LEU A 519 6.29 0.92 -21.08
C LEU A 519 5.99 0.70 -22.57
N GLY A 520 6.08 -0.56 -23.02
CA GLY A 520 5.63 -0.95 -24.35
C GLY A 520 4.12 -0.78 -24.54
N SER A 521 3.67 -0.90 -25.79
CA SER A 521 2.25 -0.76 -26.15
C SER A 521 1.46 -2.04 -25.94
N GLN A 522 0.35 -1.97 -25.20
CA GLN A 522 -0.67 -3.01 -25.01
C GLN A 522 -1.82 -2.86 -26.02
N ILE A 523 -2.19 -1.63 -26.39
CA ILE A 523 -3.39 -1.34 -27.18
C ILE A 523 -3.16 -0.47 -28.42
N CYS A 524 -2.08 0.30 -28.44
CA CYS A 524 -1.73 1.13 -29.59
C CYS A 524 -0.73 0.40 -30.51
N GLY A 525 -0.57 0.85 -31.75
CA GLY A 525 0.47 0.29 -32.65
C GLY A 525 1.89 0.43 -32.09
N GLN A 526 2.85 -0.34 -32.63
CA GLN A 526 4.26 -0.26 -32.22
C GLN A 526 4.79 1.18 -32.27
N GLY A 527 5.55 1.58 -31.23
CA GLY A 527 6.12 2.91 -31.10
C GLY A 527 5.17 3.99 -30.56
N LYS A 528 3.93 3.63 -30.17
CA LYS A 528 2.97 4.54 -29.53
C LYS A 528 2.81 4.22 -28.05
N GLU A 529 2.66 5.25 -27.23
CA GLU A 529 2.37 5.12 -25.79
C GLU A 529 0.95 4.55 -25.57
N ASP A 530 0.74 3.73 -24.52
CA ASP A 530 -0.59 3.23 -24.17
C ASP A 530 -1.56 4.38 -23.88
N GLY A 531 -2.59 4.50 -24.71
CA GLY A 531 -3.67 5.48 -24.52
C GLY A 531 -3.20 6.93 -24.45
N TYR A 532 -2.02 7.26 -25.01
CA TYR A 532 -1.39 8.58 -24.97
C TYR A 532 -1.16 9.12 -23.55
N GLN A 533 -0.91 8.23 -22.59
CA GLN A 533 -0.77 8.63 -21.19
C GLN A 533 0.64 9.04 -20.81
N GLY A 534 1.68 8.73 -21.59
CA GLY A 534 3.08 8.87 -21.21
C GLY A 534 3.88 7.58 -21.40
N PRO A 535 5.19 7.68 -21.67
CA PRO A 535 6.02 6.51 -21.92
C PRO A 535 6.36 5.77 -20.63
N SER A 536 6.51 6.45 -19.49
CA SER A 536 6.79 5.85 -18.18
C SER A 536 5.65 5.99 -17.17
N ARG A 537 5.63 5.19 -16.10
CA ARG A 537 4.63 5.36 -15.02
C ARG A 537 4.74 6.72 -14.35
N ARG A 538 5.97 7.25 -14.21
CA ARG A 538 6.22 8.59 -13.67
C ARG A 538 5.53 9.69 -14.49
N GLU A 539 5.70 9.67 -15.82
CA GLU A 539 5.05 10.63 -16.72
C GLU A 539 3.54 10.40 -16.82
N ARG A 540 3.08 9.14 -16.80
CA ARG A 540 1.63 8.83 -16.75
C ARG A 540 0.94 9.47 -15.56
N SER A 541 1.57 9.40 -14.38
CA SER A 541 1.08 10.06 -13.17
C SER A 541 1.06 11.57 -13.31
N GLU A 542 2.09 12.15 -13.93
CA GLU A 542 2.23 13.58 -14.14
C GLU A 542 1.17 14.14 -15.08
N ARG A 543 1.02 13.54 -16.26
CA ARG A 543 0.03 13.92 -17.28
C ARG A 543 -1.40 13.76 -16.76
N PHE A 544 -1.70 12.66 -16.05
CA PHE A 544 -3.02 12.47 -15.45
C PHE A 544 -3.30 13.51 -14.35
N PHE A 545 -2.36 13.75 -13.45
CA PHE A 545 -2.56 14.75 -12.40
C PHE A 545 -2.75 16.16 -12.96
N ALA A 546 -1.98 16.53 -13.99
CA ALA A 546 -2.11 17.82 -14.67
C ALA A 546 -3.46 17.96 -15.38
N SER A 547 -4.00 16.89 -15.97
CA SER A 547 -5.32 16.94 -16.61
C SER A 547 -6.45 17.19 -15.59
N LEU A 548 -6.34 16.61 -14.39
CA LEU A 548 -7.27 16.91 -13.29
C LEU A 548 -7.23 18.39 -12.88
N GLN A 549 -6.05 19.00 -12.78
CA GLN A 549 -5.94 20.42 -12.42
C GLN A 549 -6.61 21.31 -13.47
N LEU A 550 -6.39 21.02 -14.76
CA LEU A 550 -7.03 21.74 -15.86
C LEU A 550 -8.56 21.60 -15.80
N ARG A 551 -9.06 20.37 -15.69
CA ARG A 551 -10.51 20.13 -15.60
C ARG A 551 -11.12 20.81 -14.38
N GLY A 552 -10.43 20.78 -13.23
CA GLY A 552 -10.84 21.49 -12.02
C GLY A 552 -10.98 22.99 -12.23
N ARG A 553 -10.09 23.62 -13.00
CA ARG A 553 -10.22 25.04 -13.37
C ARG A 553 -11.39 25.29 -14.31
N GLU A 554 -11.62 24.42 -15.29
CA GLU A 554 -12.72 24.54 -16.26
C GLU A 554 -14.10 24.47 -15.61
N VAL A 555 -14.27 23.64 -14.57
CA VAL A 555 -15.54 23.49 -13.84
C VAL A 555 -15.59 24.29 -12.54
N GLU A 556 -14.70 25.26 -12.36
CA GLU A 556 -14.60 26.12 -11.16
C GLU A 556 -14.61 25.32 -9.85
N PHE A 557 -13.89 24.18 -9.85
CA PHE A 557 -13.84 23.19 -8.78
C PHE A 557 -15.22 22.91 -8.17
N CYS A 558 -16.21 22.67 -9.05
CA CYS A 558 -17.56 22.27 -8.65
C CYS A 558 -18.27 23.34 -7.80
N GLY A 559 -17.94 24.61 -8.04
CA GLY A 559 -18.54 25.78 -7.39
C GLY A 559 -17.83 26.24 -6.10
N ARG A 560 -16.58 25.83 -5.84
CA ARG A 560 -15.75 26.44 -4.77
C ARG A 560 -15.16 27.78 -5.25
N SER A 561 -15.99 28.81 -5.36
CA SER A 561 -15.51 30.19 -5.58
C SER A 561 -15.07 30.82 -4.26
N GLY A 562 -13.88 30.46 -3.80
CA GLY A 562 -13.29 30.94 -2.55
C GLY A 562 -11.76 30.96 -2.64
N GLY A 563 -11.25 32.01 -3.29
CA GLY A 563 -9.84 32.46 -3.37
C GLY A 563 -8.75 31.56 -2.77
N GLU A 564 -8.24 30.64 -3.58
CA GLU A 564 -6.83 30.24 -3.74
C GLU A 564 -6.81 29.15 -4.83
N THR A 565 -5.66 28.93 -5.47
CA THR A 565 -5.49 28.03 -6.63
C THR A 565 -6.28 26.73 -6.51
N THR A 566 -7.22 26.49 -7.43
CA THR A 566 -7.94 25.20 -7.54
C THR A 566 -6.94 24.05 -7.59
N LYS A 567 -6.86 23.29 -6.48
CA LYS A 567 -5.99 22.12 -6.36
C LYS A 567 -6.83 20.86 -6.19
N VAL A 568 -6.91 20.07 -7.26
CA VAL A 568 -7.59 18.77 -7.27
C VAL A 568 -6.59 17.72 -6.80
N HIS A 569 -6.84 17.09 -5.65
CA HIS A 569 -5.97 16.04 -5.11
C HIS A 569 -4.52 16.52 -4.84
N ASP A 570 -3.66 15.61 -4.39
CA ASP A 570 -2.25 15.86 -4.16
C ASP A 570 -1.39 14.86 -4.95
N ARG A 571 -0.17 15.25 -5.35
CA ARG A 571 0.81 14.36 -6.00
C ARG A 571 2.20 14.58 -5.39
N HIS A 572 2.90 13.48 -5.12
CA HIS A 572 4.29 13.50 -4.65
C HIS A 572 5.17 12.56 -5.47
N VAL A 573 6.38 13.03 -5.77
CA VAL A 573 7.45 12.21 -6.35
C VAL A 573 8.27 11.62 -5.21
N VAL A 574 8.41 10.30 -5.17
CA VAL A 574 9.19 9.59 -4.14
C VAL A 574 10.64 9.49 -4.60
N LYS A 575 11.53 10.18 -3.89
CA LYS A 575 12.94 10.31 -4.29
C LYS A 575 13.65 8.97 -4.29
N ASN A 576 14.50 8.74 -5.29
CA ASN A 576 15.35 7.54 -5.42
C ASN A 576 14.61 6.18 -5.43
N VAL A 577 13.29 6.16 -5.58
CA VAL A 577 12.48 4.93 -5.60
C VAL A 577 11.97 4.64 -7.02
N GLY A 578 12.02 3.36 -7.41
CA GLY A 578 11.48 2.85 -8.67
C GLY A 578 10.09 2.22 -8.52
N HIS A 579 9.85 1.08 -9.17
CA HIS A 579 8.57 0.38 -9.18
C HIS A 579 8.42 -0.60 -8.00
N ASP A 580 8.45 -0.09 -6.76
CA ASP A 580 8.47 -0.90 -5.54
C ASP A 580 7.49 -0.40 -4.46
N HIS A 581 6.63 -1.29 -3.97
CA HIS A 581 5.61 -0.93 -2.99
C HIS A 581 6.18 -0.65 -1.59
N GLY A 582 7.12 -1.47 -1.12
CA GLY A 582 7.72 -1.35 0.20
C GLY A 582 8.49 -0.03 0.32
N LEU A 583 9.31 0.28 -0.69
CA LEU A 583 10.08 1.52 -0.74
C LEU A 583 9.18 2.76 -0.83
N ILE A 584 8.14 2.71 -1.67
CA ILE A 584 7.22 3.85 -1.77
C ILE A 584 6.50 4.09 -0.46
N PHE A 585 5.94 3.06 0.17
CA PHE A 585 5.13 3.24 1.37
C PHE A 585 5.96 3.62 2.60
N GLN A 586 7.17 3.07 2.74
CA GLN A 586 8.10 3.37 3.84
C GLN A 586 8.89 4.66 3.64
N SER A 587 8.85 5.27 2.45
CA SER A 587 9.47 6.58 2.23
C SER A 587 8.81 7.69 3.06
N PRO A 588 9.53 8.78 3.38
CA PRO A 588 8.94 9.97 4.00
C PRO A 588 7.72 10.50 3.25
N GLU A 589 7.76 10.53 1.91
CA GLU A 589 6.66 10.96 1.06
C GLU A 589 5.46 10.01 1.16
N GLY A 590 5.69 8.70 1.22
CA GLY A 590 4.65 7.69 1.40
C GLY A 590 3.96 7.80 2.77
N MET A 591 4.74 7.92 3.84
CA MET A 591 4.22 8.14 5.19
C MET A 591 3.41 9.44 5.27
N GLN A 592 3.90 10.51 4.64
CA GLN A 592 3.20 11.78 4.57
C GLN A 592 1.88 11.67 3.80
N ALA A 593 1.89 11.02 2.63
CA ALA A 593 0.69 10.80 1.83
C ALA A 593 -0.38 10.03 2.62
N MET A 594 0.00 9.00 3.37
CA MET A 594 -0.95 8.19 4.13
C MET A 594 -1.46 8.88 5.41
N PHE A 595 -0.59 9.51 6.20
CA PHE A 595 -0.93 9.89 7.59
C PHE A 595 -1.01 11.39 7.87
N ARG A 596 -0.54 12.26 6.98
CA ARG A 596 -0.61 13.71 7.20
C ARG A 596 -2.07 14.18 7.27
N TYR A 597 -2.45 14.82 8.37
CA TYR A 597 -3.75 15.45 8.49
C TYR A 597 -3.88 16.60 7.48
N LYS A 598 -4.89 16.52 6.61
CA LYS A 598 -5.44 17.69 5.93
C LYS A 598 -6.36 18.36 6.94
N SER A 599 -6.10 19.61 7.31
CA SER A 599 -7.07 20.34 8.13
C SER A 599 -8.34 20.49 7.28
N PRO A 600 -9.54 20.23 7.83
CA PRO A 600 -10.76 20.56 7.10
C PRO A 600 -10.74 22.06 6.84
N THR A 601 -10.58 22.44 5.58
CA THR A 601 -10.70 23.81 5.08
C THR A 601 -12.15 24.13 4.80
#